data_AF-A0A960VCL6-F1
#
_entry.id   AF-A0A960VCL6-F1
#
_cell.length_a   1.000
_cell.length_b   1.000
_cell.length_c   1.000
_cell.angle_alpha   90.00
_cell.angle_beta   90.00
_cell.angle_gamma   90.00
#
_symmetry.space_group_name_H-M   'P 1'
#
loop_
_entity.id
_entity.type
_entity.pdbx_description
1 polymer ?
#
loop_
_entity_poly.entity_id
_entity_poly.type
_entity_poly.pdbx_seq_one_letter_code
_entity_poly.pdbx_strand_id
1 'polypeptide(L)'
;MKELIYIFNRLSHFFFNPSHQKYKYQIRQYTNNLLKEITKAISFITIFVWLYFAFSIDPKLHPEFPGIFYLRIGLSLISLIVYLLCFLPFFQKYRHYGLISIAFYAMLSCSIFTARLAEDSNYVSGYQILIMILAIMPVRLIFLYSIYLIGFSVFLISLYFFKPSFEIIANEYAINNFAIAIIFSFAMSYFLKKFRTNLFINHLRIMELKEKQDADYFLYHLLLKPFLKI
;
A
#
# COMPACT_ATOMS: atom_id res chain seq x y z
N MET A 1 -34.19 17.81 1.29
CA MET A 1 -34.50 16.47 0.70
C MET A 1 -33.78 16.23 -0.64
N LYS A 2 -33.88 17.12 -1.64
CA LYS A 2 -33.18 16.97 -2.94
C LYS A 2 -31.65 16.87 -2.83
N GLU A 3 -31.03 17.66 -1.94
CA GLU A 3 -29.57 17.58 -1.72
C GLU A 3 -29.12 16.26 -1.09
N LEU A 4 -29.89 15.72 -0.15
CA LEU A 4 -29.60 14.41 0.47
C LEU A 4 -29.69 13.28 -0.56
N ILE A 5 -30.67 13.33 -1.45
CA ILE A 5 -30.81 12.36 -2.56
C ILE A 5 -29.66 12.51 -3.57
N TYR A 6 -29.23 13.73 -3.86
CA TYR A 6 -28.08 13.99 -4.74
C TYR A 6 -26.77 13.45 -4.12
N ILE A 7 -26.54 13.72 -2.83
CA ILE A 7 -25.38 13.20 -2.09
C ILE A 7 -25.43 11.67 -2.05
N PHE A 8 -26.60 11.08 -1.76
CA PHE A 8 -26.79 9.64 -1.72
C PHE A 8 -26.53 8.98 -3.09
N ASN A 9 -27.04 9.56 -4.17
CA ASN A 9 -26.79 9.07 -5.53
C ASN A 9 -25.32 9.22 -5.95
N ARG A 10 -24.65 10.29 -5.52
CA ARG A 10 -23.21 10.49 -5.76
C ARG A 10 -22.37 9.49 -4.97
N LEU A 11 -22.76 9.18 -3.74
CA LEU A 11 -22.14 8.16 -2.92
C LEU A 11 -22.38 6.76 -3.49
N SER A 12 -23.62 6.42 -3.86
CA SER A 12 -23.95 5.10 -4.42
C SER A 12 -23.19 4.86 -5.73
N HIS A 13 -23.12 5.85 -6.62
CA HIS A 13 -22.33 5.78 -7.86
C HIS A 13 -20.82 5.74 -7.59
N PHE A 14 -20.36 6.37 -6.50
CA PHE A 14 -18.99 6.18 -6.04
C PHE A 14 -18.77 4.70 -5.71
N PHE A 15 -19.63 4.06 -4.88
CA PHE A 15 -19.54 2.65 -4.45
C PHE A 15 -19.76 1.61 -5.56
N PHE A 16 -20.67 1.87 -6.48
CA PHE A 16 -21.08 0.93 -7.53
C PHE A 16 -20.98 1.63 -8.88
N ASN A 17 -19.86 1.40 -9.57
CA ASN A 17 -19.64 1.96 -10.90
C ASN A 17 -19.43 0.82 -11.92
N PRO A 18 -20.43 0.54 -12.79
CA PRO A 18 -20.35 -0.55 -13.77
C PRO A 18 -19.20 -0.39 -14.77
N SER A 19 -18.70 0.83 -14.98
CA SER A 19 -17.49 1.08 -15.81
C SER A 19 -16.22 0.41 -15.27
N HIS A 20 -16.18 0.04 -13.98
CA HIS A 20 -15.05 -0.68 -13.39
C HIS A 20 -14.86 -2.07 -14.03
N GLN A 21 -15.93 -2.71 -14.51
CA GLN A 21 -15.81 -4.00 -15.19
C GLN A 21 -15.19 -3.84 -16.59
N LYS A 22 -15.61 -2.80 -17.34
CA LYS A 22 -15.08 -2.50 -18.68
C LYS A 22 -13.57 -2.27 -18.68
N TYR A 23 -13.06 -1.51 -17.71
CA TYR A 23 -11.64 -1.11 -17.65
C TYR A 23 -10.76 -1.96 -16.71
N LYS A 24 -11.26 -3.12 -16.26
CA LYS A 24 -10.62 -3.95 -15.22
C LYS A 24 -9.16 -4.31 -15.54
N TYR A 25 -8.89 -4.66 -16.80
CA TYR A 25 -7.53 -5.01 -17.24
C TYR A 25 -6.60 -3.79 -17.24
N GLN A 26 -7.05 -2.66 -17.78
CA GLN A 26 -6.27 -1.42 -17.81
C GLN A 26 -5.95 -0.92 -16.40
N ILE A 27 -6.92 -0.96 -15.48
CA ILE A 27 -6.72 -0.58 -14.06
C ILE A 27 -5.65 -1.47 -13.41
N ARG A 28 -5.68 -2.78 -13.68
CA ARG A 28 -4.68 -3.73 -13.16
C ARG A 28 -3.28 -3.40 -13.68
N GLN A 29 -3.15 -3.12 -14.99
CA GLN A 29 -1.86 -2.77 -15.58
C GLN A 29 -1.34 -1.44 -15.05
N TYR A 30 -2.20 -0.42 -14.95
CA TYR A 30 -1.87 0.87 -14.36
C TYR A 30 -1.33 0.73 -12.93
N THR A 31 -2.02 -0.03 -12.09
CA THR A 31 -1.61 -0.33 -10.71
C THR A 31 -0.25 -1.03 -10.66
N ASN A 32 -0.07 -2.07 -11.48
CA ASN A 32 1.18 -2.81 -11.54
C ASN A 32 2.35 -1.92 -12.00
N ASN A 33 2.13 -1.05 -12.99
CA ASN A 33 3.17 -0.14 -13.48
C ASN A 33 3.56 0.87 -12.40
N LEU A 34 2.59 1.46 -11.70
CA LEU A 34 2.87 2.38 -10.61
C LEU A 34 3.70 1.72 -9.50
N LEU A 35 3.43 0.45 -9.18
CA LEU A 35 4.28 -0.32 -8.27
C LEU A 35 5.70 -0.50 -8.81
N LYS A 36 5.86 -0.86 -10.09
CA LYS A 36 7.19 -1.05 -10.71
C LYS A 36 8.04 0.22 -10.61
N GLU A 37 7.45 1.39 -10.84
CA GLU A 37 8.15 2.68 -10.78
C GLU A 37 8.69 2.96 -9.37
N ILE A 38 7.88 2.71 -8.33
CA ILE A 38 8.28 3.00 -6.94
C ILE A 38 9.14 1.89 -6.32
N THR A 39 9.09 0.65 -6.81
CA THR A 39 9.84 -0.50 -6.24
C THR A 39 11.31 -0.17 -6.05
N LYS A 40 11.97 0.44 -7.06
CA LYS A 40 13.41 0.71 -7.00
C LYS A 40 13.77 1.67 -5.86
N ALA A 41 13.02 2.77 -5.73
CA ALA A 41 13.25 3.75 -4.68
C ALA A 41 12.97 3.17 -3.29
N ILE A 42 11.85 2.48 -3.11
CA ILE A 42 11.48 1.91 -1.82
C ILE A 42 12.47 0.81 -1.41
N SER A 43 12.81 -0.11 -2.32
CA SER A 43 13.80 -1.16 -2.03
C SER A 43 15.16 -0.60 -1.65
N PHE A 44 15.59 0.51 -2.24
CA PHE A 44 16.82 1.18 -1.81
C PHE A 44 16.70 1.71 -0.38
N ILE A 45 15.62 2.43 -0.05
CA ILE A 45 15.41 3.02 1.28
C ILE A 45 15.33 1.93 2.35
N THR A 46 14.60 0.83 2.07
CA THR A 46 14.38 -0.25 3.05
C THR A 46 15.63 -1.09 3.33
N ILE A 47 16.70 -0.97 2.53
CA ILE A 47 18.02 -1.54 2.88
C ILE A 47 18.52 -0.94 4.20
N PHE A 48 18.29 0.36 4.43
CA PHE A 48 18.94 1.10 5.52
C PHE A 48 18.01 1.39 6.70
N VAL A 49 16.70 1.40 6.49
CA VAL A 49 15.70 1.93 7.45
C VAL A 49 15.77 1.30 8.85
N TRP A 50 16.19 0.04 8.96
CA TRP A 50 16.27 -0.69 10.23
C TRP A 50 17.70 -0.95 10.73
N LEU A 51 18.74 -0.54 9.98
CA LEU A 51 20.12 -0.88 10.35
C LEU A 51 20.55 -0.22 11.65
N TYR A 52 20.23 1.06 11.86
CA TYR A 52 20.58 1.73 13.10
C TYR A 52 19.90 1.10 14.32
N PHE A 53 18.65 0.66 14.18
CA PHE A 53 17.95 -0.07 15.22
C PHE A 53 18.65 -1.40 15.52
N ALA A 54 18.95 -2.17 14.47
CA ALA A 54 19.56 -3.50 14.58
C ALA A 54 20.92 -3.48 15.28
N PHE A 55 21.79 -2.54 14.91
CA PHE A 55 23.17 -2.51 15.42
C PHE A 55 23.34 -1.70 16.72
N SER A 56 22.43 -0.78 17.04
CA SER A 56 22.62 0.17 18.15
C SER A 56 21.48 0.15 19.16
N ILE A 57 20.23 0.32 18.73
CA ILE A 57 19.12 0.56 19.66
C ILE A 57 18.65 -0.77 20.30
N ASP A 58 18.27 -1.77 19.49
CA ASP A 58 17.64 -2.97 20.04
C ASP A 58 18.54 -3.76 20.99
N PRO A 59 19.87 -3.93 20.74
CA PRO A 59 20.72 -4.65 21.67
C PRO A 59 20.84 -3.99 23.04
N LYS A 60 20.60 -2.67 23.13
CA LYS A 60 20.62 -1.91 24.38
C LYS A 60 19.27 -1.94 25.09
N LEU A 61 18.19 -1.91 24.31
CA LEU A 61 16.82 -1.82 24.84
C LEU A 61 16.26 -3.19 25.21
N HIS A 62 16.55 -4.20 24.40
CA HIS A 62 16.05 -5.57 24.54
C HIS A 62 17.17 -6.62 24.39
N PRO A 63 18.16 -6.64 25.29
CA PRO A 63 19.24 -7.64 25.28
C PRO A 63 18.71 -9.08 25.40
N GLU A 64 17.53 -9.27 26.01
CA GLU A 64 16.84 -10.55 26.17
C GLU A 64 16.27 -11.11 24.86
N PHE A 65 16.18 -10.30 23.80
CA PHE A 65 15.64 -10.74 22.51
C PHE A 65 16.61 -10.45 21.34
N PRO A 66 17.76 -11.15 21.28
CA PRO A 66 18.73 -10.97 20.19
C PRO A 66 18.16 -11.38 18.82
N GLY A 67 17.08 -12.16 18.80
CA GLY A 67 16.37 -12.57 17.59
C GLY A 67 15.90 -11.40 16.70
N ILE A 68 15.63 -10.23 17.30
CA ILE A 68 15.20 -9.04 16.56
C ILE A 68 16.24 -8.57 15.55
N PHE A 69 17.53 -8.79 15.83
CA PHE A 69 18.63 -8.48 14.92
C PHE A 69 18.43 -9.18 13.57
N TYR A 70 18.16 -10.49 13.59
CA TYR A 70 18.01 -11.27 12.35
C TYR A 70 16.78 -10.85 11.55
N LEU A 71 15.68 -10.50 12.22
CA LEU A 71 14.48 -9.98 11.57
C LEU A 71 14.76 -8.62 10.88
N ARG A 72 15.56 -7.77 11.50
CA ARG A 72 15.91 -6.48 10.90
C ARG A 72 16.87 -6.61 9.73
N ILE A 73 17.91 -7.42 9.87
CA ILE A 73 18.87 -7.68 8.80
C ILE A 73 18.19 -8.38 7.61
N GLY A 74 17.24 -9.28 7.87
CA GLY A 74 16.50 -9.93 6.79
C GLY A 74 15.69 -8.94 5.92
N LEU A 75 15.19 -7.84 6.48
CA LEU A 75 14.53 -6.79 5.68
C LEU A 75 15.55 -6.16 4.73
N SER A 76 16.73 -5.82 5.24
CA SER A 76 17.81 -5.24 4.45
C SER A 76 18.26 -6.18 3.33
N LEU A 77 18.41 -7.47 3.63
CA LEU A 77 18.79 -8.48 2.65
C LEU A 77 17.74 -8.66 1.54
N ILE A 78 16.45 -8.81 1.89
CA ILE A 78 15.38 -8.93 0.89
C ILE A 78 15.27 -7.67 0.05
N SER A 79 15.41 -6.49 0.68
CA SER A 79 15.39 -5.21 -0.01
C SER A 79 16.56 -5.06 -0.98
N LEU A 80 17.76 -5.49 -0.58
CA LEU A 80 18.95 -5.50 -1.43
C LEU A 80 18.76 -6.44 -2.63
N ILE A 81 18.25 -7.65 -2.41
CA ILE A 81 17.94 -8.59 -3.49
C ILE A 81 16.95 -7.96 -4.48
N VAL A 82 15.83 -7.42 -3.99
CA VAL A 82 14.82 -6.77 -4.84
C VAL A 82 15.41 -5.58 -5.59
N TYR A 83 16.26 -4.77 -4.95
CA TYR A 83 16.92 -3.63 -5.58
C TYR A 83 17.84 -4.08 -6.72
N LEU A 84 18.67 -5.10 -6.51
CA LEU A 84 19.54 -5.66 -7.55
C LEU A 84 18.73 -6.28 -8.70
N LEU A 85 17.65 -7.01 -8.39
CA LEU A 85 16.75 -7.57 -9.39
C LEU A 85 16.08 -6.48 -10.26
N CYS A 86 15.94 -5.25 -9.77
CA CYS A 86 15.38 -4.16 -10.57
C CYS A 86 16.26 -3.82 -11.79
N PHE A 87 17.56 -4.10 -11.78
CA PHE A 87 18.46 -3.80 -12.90
C PHE A 87 18.45 -4.89 -13.99
N LEU A 88 17.91 -6.07 -13.69
CA LEU A 88 17.88 -7.19 -14.63
C LEU A 88 16.68 -7.08 -15.58
N PRO A 89 16.88 -7.17 -16.91
CA PRO A 89 15.80 -7.05 -17.90
C PRO A 89 14.74 -8.16 -17.75
N PHE A 90 15.16 -9.38 -17.39
CA PHE A 90 14.26 -10.52 -17.15
C PHE A 90 13.21 -10.23 -16.07
N PHE A 91 13.57 -9.48 -15.03
CA PHE A 91 12.69 -9.22 -13.88
C PHE A 91 11.77 -7.99 -14.07
N GLN A 92 11.92 -7.23 -15.15
CA GLN A 92 11.13 -6.00 -15.40
C GLN A 92 9.62 -6.21 -15.32
N LYS A 93 9.14 -7.33 -15.88
CA LYS A 93 7.73 -7.71 -15.86
C LYS A 93 7.22 -8.00 -14.44
N TYR A 94 8.10 -8.45 -13.55
CA TYR A 94 7.78 -8.95 -12.21
C TYR A 94 8.18 -8.00 -11.07
N ARG A 95 8.82 -6.84 -11.35
CA ARG A 95 9.28 -5.89 -10.32
C ARG A 95 8.23 -5.48 -9.28
N HIS A 96 6.95 -5.44 -9.66
CA HIS A 96 5.85 -5.15 -8.73
C HIS A 96 5.71 -6.18 -7.59
N TYR A 97 6.12 -7.44 -7.82
CA TYR A 97 6.15 -8.47 -6.77
C TYR A 97 7.28 -8.22 -5.75
N GLY A 98 8.37 -7.56 -6.15
CA GLY A 98 9.47 -7.25 -5.22
C GLY A 98 9.04 -6.30 -4.09
N LEU A 99 8.20 -5.30 -4.40
CA LEU A 99 7.66 -4.44 -3.36
C LEU A 99 6.65 -5.17 -2.46
N ILE A 100 5.85 -6.07 -3.04
CA ILE A 100 4.92 -6.92 -2.28
C ILE A 100 5.69 -7.84 -1.32
N SER A 101 6.83 -8.41 -1.75
CA SER A 101 7.64 -9.27 -0.89
C SER A 101 8.31 -8.50 0.25
N ILE A 102 8.81 -7.28 -0.01
CA ILE A 102 9.33 -6.39 1.05
C ILE A 102 8.23 -6.07 2.06
N ALA A 103 7.05 -5.63 1.58
CA ALA A 103 5.91 -5.31 2.44
C ALA A 103 5.46 -6.51 3.29
N PHE A 104 5.40 -7.70 2.67
CA PHE A 104 5.02 -8.93 3.36
C PHE A 104 6.05 -9.31 4.43
N TYR A 105 7.34 -9.26 4.11
CA TYR A 105 8.40 -9.56 5.08
C TYR A 105 8.41 -8.56 6.24
N ALA A 106 8.28 -7.26 5.94
CA ALA A 106 8.21 -6.22 6.97
C ALA A 106 7.00 -6.46 7.90
N MET A 107 5.84 -6.79 7.34
CA MET A 107 4.62 -7.11 8.10
C MET A 107 4.86 -8.29 9.04
N LEU A 108 5.38 -9.41 8.53
CA LEU A 108 5.65 -10.61 9.33
C LEU A 108 6.68 -10.37 10.43
N SER A 109 7.77 -9.65 10.10
CA SER A 109 8.82 -9.34 11.06
C SER A 109 8.27 -8.49 12.20
N CYS A 110 7.55 -7.41 11.87
CA CYS A 110 6.90 -6.55 12.86
C CYS A 110 5.89 -7.33 13.70
N SER A 111 5.07 -8.20 13.12
CA SER A 111 4.15 -9.05 13.86
C SER A 111 4.87 -9.86 14.95
N ILE A 112 5.99 -10.50 14.61
CA ILE A 112 6.70 -11.38 15.53
C ILE A 112 7.35 -10.58 16.66
N PHE A 113 8.18 -9.59 16.33
CA PHE A 113 8.92 -8.88 17.37
C PHE A 113 8.02 -7.94 18.19
N THR A 114 6.97 -7.37 17.60
CA THR A 114 6.04 -6.51 18.34
C THR A 114 5.19 -7.33 19.30
N ALA A 115 4.79 -8.55 18.92
CA ALA A 115 4.10 -9.44 19.84
C ALA A 115 4.99 -9.86 21.02
N ARG A 116 6.28 -10.08 20.77
CA ARG A 116 7.26 -10.39 21.83
C ARG A 116 7.46 -9.19 22.76
N LEU A 117 7.53 -7.99 22.18
CA LEU A 117 7.82 -6.73 22.86
C LEU A 117 6.56 -5.88 23.05
N ALA A 118 5.39 -6.52 23.23
CA ALA A 118 4.12 -5.79 23.29
C ALA A 118 3.99 -4.90 24.53
N GLU A 119 4.87 -5.11 25.51
CA GLU A 119 5.01 -4.27 26.70
C GLU A 119 5.69 -2.93 26.41
N ASP A 120 6.41 -2.81 25.29
CA ASP A 120 7.02 -1.56 24.85
C ASP A 120 6.17 -0.90 23.76
N SER A 121 5.53 0.20 24.16
CA SER A 121 4.70 1.04 23.30
C SER A 121 5.42 1.53 22.02
N ASN A 122 6.75 1.66 22.01
CA ASN A 122 7.51 2.07 20.83
C ASN A 122 7.43 1.02 19.71
N TYR A 123 7.48 -0.27 20.05
CA TYR A 123 7.37 -1.35 19.06
C TYR A 123 5.94 -1.49 18.54
N VAL A 124 4.94 -1.35 19.43
CA VAL A 124 3.52 -1.32 19.04
C VAL A 124 3.23 -0.15 18.08
N SER A 125 3.75 1.04 18.39
CA SER A 125 3.66 2.22 17.53
C SER A 125 4.36 2.02 16.19
N GLY A 126 5.56 1.43 16.18
CA GLY A 126 6.29 1.08 14.96
C GLY A 126 5.49 0.16 14.04
N TYR A 127 4.80 -0.84 14.61
CA TYR A 127 3.94 -1.72 13.84
C TYR A 127 2.68 -1.00 13.32
N GLN A 128 2.07 -0.13 14.13
CA GLN A 128 0.97 0.75 13.70
C GLN A 128 1.39 1.62 12.50
N ILE A 129 2.58 2.25 12.53
CA ILE A 129 3.09 3.06 11.42
C ILE A 129 3.22 2.22 10.15
N LEU A 130 3.76 1.01 10.25
CA LEU A 130 3.88 0.11 9.10
C LEU A 130 2.51 -0.19 8.47
N ILE A 131 1.51 -0.52 9.29
CA ILE A 131 0.14 -0.81 8.82
C ILE A 131 -0.44 0.40 8.09
N MET A 132 -0.25 1.62 8.61
CA MET A 132 -0.70 2.85 7.96
C MET A 132 0.03 3.13 6.63
N ILE A 133 1.35 2.91 6.56
CA ILE A 133 2.13 3.05 5.32
C ILE A 133 1.61 2.08 4.25
N LEU A 134 1.36 0.83 4.63
CA LEU A 134 0.82 -0.17 3.72
C LEU A 134 -0.56 0.19 3.18
N ALA A 135 -1.38 0.95 3.92
CA ALA A 135 -2.69 1.39 3.48
C ALA A 135 -2.63 2.32 2.26
N ILE A 136 -1.54 3.10 2.16
CA ILE A 136 -1.30 4.02 1.04
C ILE A 136 -0.71 3.27 -0.17
N MET A 137 -0.14 2.09 0.06
CA MET A 137 0.53 1.32 -0.97
C MET A 137 -0.43 1.01 -2.14
N PRO A 138 -0.04 1.29 -3.39
CA PRO A 138 -0.92 1.19 -4.54
C PRO A 138 -1.03 -0.25 -5.06
N VAL A 139 -1.33 -1.20 -4.17
CA VAL A 139 -1.50 -2.62 -4.48
C VAL A 139 -2.99 -2.96 -4.65
N ARG A 140 -3.26 -4.11 -5.26
CA ARG A 140 -4.60 -4.69 -5.32
C ARG A 140 -5.05 -5.05 -3.90
N LEU A 141 -6.28 -4.68 -3.52
CA LEU A 141 -6.81 -4.97 -2.18
C LEU A 141 -6.69 -6.43 -1.75
N ILE A 142 -6.85 -7.38 -2.68
CA ILE A 142 -6.72 -8.80 -2.34
C ILE A 142 -5.35 -9.09 -1.71
N PHE A 143 -4.26 -8.60 -2.30
CA PHE A 143 -2.92 -8.83 -1.76
C PHE A 143 -2.70 -8.04 -0.48
N LEU A 144 -3.16 -6.78 -0.42
CA LEU A 144 -2.99 -5.95 0.75
C LEU A 144 -3.73 -6.52 1.97
N TYR A 145 -4.97 -6.97 1.79
CA TYR A 145 -5.75 -7.61 2.84
C TYR A 145 -5.20 -8.99 3.20
N SER A 146 -4.65 -9.74 2.24
CA SER A 146 -3.92 -10.98 2.57
C SER A 146 -2.69 -10.70 3.44
N ILE A 147 -1.91 -9.64 3.13
CA ILE A 147 -0.77 -9.23 3.97
C ILE A 147 -1.26 -8.88 5.38
N TYR A 148 -2.33 -8.09 5.50
CA TYR A 148 -2.90 -7.74 6.81
C TYR A 148 -3.41 -8.95 7.59
N LEU A 149 -4.21 -9.81 6.97
CA LEU A 149 -4.77 -10.98 7.64
C LEU A 149 -3.66 -11.93 8.09
N ILE A 150 -2.71 -12.25 7.21
CA ILE A 150 -1.59 -13.14 7.56
C ILE A 150 -0.72 -12.50 8.65
N GLY A 151 -0.37 -11.22 8.50
CA GLY A 151 0.43 -10.49 9.49
C GLY A 151 -0.26 -10.45 10.86
N PHE A 152 -1.56 -10.14 10.90
CA PHE A 152 -2.34 -10.10 12.13
C PHE A 152 -2.49 -11.49 12.76
N SER A 153 -2.75 -12.54 11.96
CA SER A 153 -2.76 -13.91 12.46
C SER A 153 -1.43 -14.30 13.08
N VAL A 154 -0.30 -13.98 12.44
CA VAL A 154 1.03 -14.23 13.01
C VAL A 154 1.23 -13.45 14.30
N PHE A 155 0.80 -12.18 14.37
CA PHE A 155 0.87 -11.37 15.58
C PHE A 155 0.08 -12.00 16.74
N LEU A 156 -1.17 -12.42 16.51
CA LEU A 156 -1.98 -13.08 17.54
C LEU A 156 -1.39 -14.40 18.01
N ILE A 157 -0.89 -15.21 17.08
CA ILE A 157 -0.20 -16.48 17.39
C ILE A 157 1.04 -16.19 18.23
N SER A 158 1.86 -15.21 17.84
CA SER A 158 3.04 -14.81 18.60
C SER A 158 2.70 -14.26 19.99
N LEU A 159 1.62 -13.47 20.14
CA LEU A 159 1.15 -12.99 21.45
C LEU A 159 0.80 -14.16 22.37
N TYR A 160 0.09 -15.17 21.84
CA TYR A 160 -0.29 -16.36 22.59
C TYR A 160 0.94 -17.14 23.11
N PHE A 161 2.01 -17.24 22.30
CA PHE A 161 3.24 -17.92 22.69
C PHE A 161 4.11 -17.10 23.66
N PHE A 162 4.25 -15.80 23.42
CA PHE A 162 5.19 -14.97 24.17
C PHE A 162 4.64 -14.43 25.49
N LYS A 163 3.31 -14.34 25.63
CA LYS A 163 2.61 -13.92 26.85
C LYS A 163 3.19 -12.65 27.51
N PRO A 164 3.27 -11.52 26.76
CA PRO A 164 3.65 -10.25 27.36
C PRO A 164 2.65 -9.82 28.44
N SER A 165 3.16 -9.14 29.46
CA SER A 165 2.41 -8.53 30.56
C SER A 165 1.80 -7.19 30.15
N PHE A 166 0.51 -7.01 30.45
CA PHE A 166 -0.24 -5.79 30.11
C PHE A 166 -0.68 -5.03 31.36
N GLU A 167 0.11 -5.09 32.43
CA GLU A 167 -0.26 -4.55 33.75
C GLU A 167 -0.31 -3.02 33.79
N ILE A 168 0.39 -2.35 32.86
CA ILE A 168 0.48 -0.90 32.81
C ILE A 168 -0.57 -0.34 31.85
N ILE A 169 -1.33 0.67 32.32
CA ILE A 169 -2.38 1.37 31.55
C ILE A 169 -1.85 1.90 30.20
N ALA A 170 -0.58 2.30 30.13
CA ALA A 170 0.07 2.73 28.90
C ALA A 170 0.04 1.66 27.79
N ASN A 171 0.15 0.37 28.16
CA ASN A 171 0.15 -0.73 27.20
C ASN A 171 -1.26 -0.98 26.65
N GLU A 172 -2.28 -0.86 27.50
CA GLU A 172 -3.68 -0.92 27.09
C GLU A 172 -4.01 0.20 26.09
N TYR A 173 -3.54 1.44 26.36
CA TYR A 173 -3.70 2.56 25.45
C TYR A 173 -3.01 2.31 24.09
N ALA A 174 -1.79 1.76 24.10
CA ALA A 174 -1.06 1.43 22.87
C ALA A 174 -1.78 0.35 22.04
N ILE A 175 -2.32 -0.69 22.67
CA ILE A 175 -3.10 -1.74 22.00
C ILE A 175 -4.39 -1.18 21.41
N ASN A 176 -5.09 -0.31 22.13
CA ASN A 176 -6.30 0.34 21.62
C ASN A 176 -6.00 1.19 20.37
N ASN A 177 -4.92 1.97 20.40
CA ASN A 177 -4.46 2.71 19.22
C ASN A 177 -4.08 1.80 18.06
N PHE A 178 -3.44 0.67 18.34
CA PHE A 178 -3.10 -0.33 17.34
C PHE A 178 -4.34 -0.95 16.69
N ALA A 179 -5.38 -1.27 17.47
CA ALA A 179 -6.65 -1.77 16.96
C ALA A 179 -7.36 -0.75 16.06
N ILE A 180 -7.37 0.53 16.47
CA ILE A 180 -7.90 1.63 15.66
C ILE A 180 -7.12 1.74 14.35
N ALA A 181 -5.80 1.66 14.40
CA ALA A 181 -4.95 1.74 13.21
C ALA A 181 -5.22 0.61 12.21
N ILE A 182 -5.52 -0.61 12.68
CA ILE A 182 -5.94 -1.72 11.81
C ILE A 182 -7.22 -1.35 11.08
N ILE A 183 -8.29 -1.02 11.81
CA ILE A 183 -9.60 -0.69 11.23
C ILE A 183 -9.47 0.47 10.24
N PHE A 184 -8.79 1.53 10.65
CA PHE A 184 -8.52 2.69 9.82
C PHE A 184 -7.78 2.30 8.54
N SER A 185 -6.75 1.45 8.64
CA SER A 185 -5.94 1.06 7.49
C SER A 185 -6.71 0.18 6.50
N PHE A 186 -7.60 -0.70 6.96
CA PHE A 186 -8.52 -1.42 6.07
C PHE A 186 -9.45 -0.47 5.33
N ALA A 187 -10.11 0.45 6.04
CA ALA A 187 -10.99 1.43 5.44
C ALA A 187 -10.25 2.35 4.45
N MET A 188 -9.11 2.90 4.86
CA MET A 188 -8.30 3.80 4.04
C MET A 188 -7.76 3.12 2.79
N SER A 189 -7.31 1.87 2.89
CA SER A 189 -6.89 1.06 1.74
C SER A 189 -8.01 0.95 0.69
N TYR A 190 -9.24 0.70 1.15
CA TYR A 190 -10.40 0.63 0.27
C TYR A 190 -10.70 1.96 -0.41
N PHE A 191 -10.75 3.06 0.36
CA PHE A 191 -11.00 4.39 -0.17
C PHE A 191 -9.94 4.82 -1.18
N LEU A 192 -8.66 4.61 -0.87
CA LEU A 192 -7.55 4.96 -1.76
C LEU A 192 -7.55 4.13 -3.04
N LYS A 193 -7.86 2.83 -2.99
CA LYS A 193 -8.04 2.05 -4.23
C LYS A 193 -9.12 2.68 -5.10
N LYS A 194 -10.27 2.97 -4.51
CA LYS A 194 -11.44 3.48 -5.21
C LYS A 194 -11.19 4.85 -5.82
N PHE A 195 -10.54 5.73 -5.06
CA PHE A 195 -10.07 7.03 -5.51
C PHE A 195 -9.12 6.89 -6.72
N ARG A 196 -8.08 6.05 -6.61
CA ARG A 196 -7.15 5.76 -7.71
C ARG A 196 -7.84 5.22 -8.95
N THR A 197 -8.79 4.30 -8.80
CA THR A 197 -9.56 3.76 -9.92
C THR A 197 -10.38 4.84 -10.62
N ASN A 198 -11.07 5.70 -9.86
CA ASN A 198 -11.88 6.75 -10.43
C ASN A 198 -11.03 7.81 -11.12
N LEU A 199 -9.88 8.18 -10.56
CA LEU A 199 -8.91 9.06 -11.22
C LEU A 199 -8.47 8.49 -12.57
N PHE A 200 -8.13 7.21 -12.61
CA PHE A 200 -7.71 6.55 -13.85
C PHE A 200 -8.82 6.52 -14.91
N ILE A 201 -10.05 6.16 -14.53
CA ILE A 201 -11.19 6.15 -15.47
C ILE A 201 -11.49 7.56 -15.98
N ASN A 202 -11.44 8.57 -15.12
CA ASN A 202 -11.65 9.95 -15.53
C ASN A 202 -10.57 10.41 -16.51
N HIS A 203 -9.31 10.03 -16.28
CA HIS A 203 -8.22 10.31 -17.21
C HIS A 203 -8.48 9.69 -18.59
N LEU A 204 -8.91 8.42 -18.66
CA LEU A 204 -9.26 7.78 -19.93
C LEU A 204 -10.40 8.50 -20.66
N ARG A 205 -11.46 8.89 -19.93
CA ARG A 205 -12.59 9.65 -20.51
C ARG A 205 -12.15 10.99 -21.08
N ILE A 206 -11.24 11.69 -20.39
CA ILE A 206 -10.69 12.96 -20.87
C ILE A 206 -9.89 12.74 -22.16
N MET A 207 -9.12 11.66 -22.24
CA MET A 207 -8.39 11.33 -23.48
C MET A 207 -9.33 11.00 -24.64
N GLU A 208 -10.37 10.18 -24.41
CA GLU A 208 -11.39 9.86 -25.43
C GLU A 208 -12.11 11.12 -25.93
N LEU A 209 -12.41 12.08 -25.06
CA LEU A 209 -13.04 13.34 -25.44
C LEU A 209 -12.10 14.27 -26.22
N LYS A 210 -10.83 14.34 -25.84
CA LYS A 210 -9.82 15.12 -26.57
C LYS A 210 -9.63 14.58 -27.98
N GLU A 211 -9.52 13.26 -28.13
CA GLU A 211 -9.36 12.62 -29.45
C GLU A 211 -10.55 12.92 -30.38
N LYS A 212 -11.78 12.90 -29.84
CA LYS A 212 -12.97 13.32 -30.60
C LYS A 212 -12.94 14.79 -30.99
N GLN A 213 -12.58 15.67 -30.06
CA GLN A 213 -12.47 17.10 -30.34
C GLN A 213 -11.40 17.40 -31.40
N ASP A 214 -10.25 16.75 -31.33
CA ASP A 214 -9.17 16.91 -32.32
C ASP A 214 -9.62 16.38 -33.69
N ALA A 215 -10.37 15.28 -33.74
CA ALA A 215 -10.97 14.75 -34.97
C ALA A 215 -12.02 15.72 -35.55
N ASP A 216 -12.91 16.27 -34.72
CA ASP A 216 -13.92 17.25 -35.15
C ASP A 216 -13.27 18.54 -35.64
N TYR A 217 -12.22 19.01 -34.94
CA TYR A 217 -11.43 20.17 -35.34
C TYR A 217 -10.73 19.93 -36.68
N PHE A 218 -10.14 18.75 -36.86
CA PHE A 218 -9.52 18.34 -38.12
C PHE A 218 -10.54 18.31 -39.27
N LEU A 219 -11.72 17.69 -39.07
CA LEU A 219 -12.79 17.66 -40.06
C LEU A 219 -13.25 19.08 -40.42
N TYR A 220 -13.45 19.94 -39.43
CA TYR A 220 -13.85 21.33 -39.66
C TYR A 220 -12.80 22.11 -40.45
N HIS A 221 -11.53 22.05 -40.06
CA HIS A 221 -10.47 22.83 -40.71
C HIS A 221 -10.06 22.30 -42.09
N LEU A 222 -10.06 20.98 -42.28
CA LEU A 222 -9.62 20.37 -43.52
C LEU A 222 -10.74 20.28 -44.55
N LEU A 223 -11.94 19.90 -44.13
CA LEU A 223 -13.06 19.66 -45.04
C LEU A 223 -13.97 20.86 -45.17
N LEU A 224 -14.41 21.50 -44.08
CA LEU A 224 -15.48 22.51 -44.13
C LEU A 224 -14.97 23.95 -44.36
N LYS A 225 -13.87 24.33 -43.69
CA LYS A 225 -13.31 25.68 -43.75
C LYS A 225 -12.95 26.17 -45.16
N PRO A 226 -12.44 25.33 -46.09
CA PRO A 226 -12.18 25.75 -47.47
C PRO A 226 -13.46 26.12 -48.24
N PHE A 227 -14.58 25.43 -48.01
CA PHE A 227 -15.85 25.70 -48.70
C PHE A 227 -16.62 26.89 -48.11
N LEU A 228 -16.33 27.27 -46.86
CA LEU A 228 -16.95 28.43 -46.19
C LEU A 228 -16.24 29.77 -46.51
N LYS A 229 -15.22 29.75 -47.37
CA LYS A 229 -14.46 30.95 -47.80
C LYS A 229 -14.90 31.53 -49.16
N ILE A 230 -16.04 31.09 -49.68
CA ILE A 230 -16.72 31.66 -50.86
C ILE A 230 -17.85 32.56 -50.36
#